data_AF-A0AAV1UCB4-F1
#
_entry.id   AF-A0AAV1UCB4-F1
#
_cell.length_a   1.000
_cell.length_b   1.000
_cell.length_c   1.000
_cell.angle_alpha   90.00
_cell.angle_beta   90.00
_cell.angle_gamma   90.00
#
_symmetry.space_group_name_H-M   'P 1'
#
loop_
_entity.id
_entity.type
_entity.pdbx_description
1 polymer ?
#
loop_
_entity_poly.entity_id
_entity_poly.type
_entity_poly.pdbx_seq_one_letter_code
_entity_poly.pdbx_strand_id
1 'polypeptide(L)'
;METAMNLSEAQQVTLEKLKALIEHEQVAIIVSQGLEALRARLEAFSNFDSTLIGQVHDHVASAMPTRYVPTDTESRTRPLVLSVKTFEGKRGKIFFLWVREMEVTISSALLRSEQQKVGLSLSKLGGRSREWAVTSGTSTGEAFPIRNMLKQQLS
;
A
#
# COMPACT_ATOMS: atom_id res chain seq x y z
N MET A 1 -22.66 40.94 25.86
CA MET A 1 -23.38 41.46 24.68
C MET A 1 -22.76 40.77 23.47
N GLU A 2 -23.26 39.59 23.13
CA GLU A 2 -22.82 38.85 21.94
C GLU A 2 -23.28 39.61 20.70
N THR A 3 -22.33 40.18 19.95
CA THR A 3 -22.61 40.77 18.65
C THR A 3 -22.90 39.62 17.70
N ALA A 4 -24.19 39.33 17.49
CA ALA A 4 -24.62 38.34 16.51
C ALA A 4 -24.15 38.79 15.12
N MET A 5 -22.99 38.30 14.69
CA MET A 5 -22.50 38.51 13.33
C MET A 5 -23.50 37.83 12.40
N ASN A 6 -24.21 38.61 11.59
CA ASN A 6 -25.12 38.12 10.56
C ASN A 6 -24.32 37.47 9.42
N LEU A 7 -23.84 36.25 9.65
CA LEU A 7 -23.18 35.41 8.66
C LEU A 7 -24.16 34.37 8.14
N SER A 8 -24.16 34.17 6.82
CA SER A 8 -24.87 33.07 6.17
C SER A 8 -24.33 31.71 6.66
N GLU A 9 -25.14 30.67 6.63
CA GLU A 9 -24.75 29.31 7.03
C GLU A 9 -23.46 28.85 6.32
N ALA A 10 -23.34 29.14 5.02
CA ALA A 10 -22.12 28.87 4.25
C ALA A 10 -20.89 29.61 4.79
N GLN A 11 -21.05 30.87 5.20
CA GLN A 11 -19.96 31.68 5.77
C GLN A 11 -19.57 31.21 7.18
N GLN A 12 -20.52 30.68 7.95
CA GLN A 12 -20.23 30.06 9.24
C GLN A 12 -19.39 28.79 9.06
N VAL A 13 -19.75 27.93 8.12
CA VAL A 13 -18.96 26.73 7.80
C VAL A 13 -17.54 27.12 7.35
N THR A 14 -17.42 28.11 6.48
CA THR A 14 -16.13 28.62 6.01
C THR A 14 -15.29 29.22 7.14
N LEU A 15 -15.94 29.92 8.08
CA LEU A 15 -15.29 30.46 9.27
C LEU A 15 -14.79 29.35 10.21
N GLU A 16 -15.55 28.28 10.41
CA GLU A 16 -15.10 27.13 11.21
C GLU A 16 -13.93 26.41 10.54
N LYS A 17 -13.96 26.23 9.21
CA LYS A 17 -12.81 25.70 8.45
C LYS A 17 -11.57 26.58 8.62
N LEU A 18 -11.75 27.90 8.57
CA LEU A 18 -10.65 28.85 8.76
C LEU A 18 -10.09 28.77 10.18
N LYS A 19 -10.95 28.80 11.22
CA LYS A 19 -10.56 28.64 12.64
C LYS A 19 -9.81 27.33 12.91
N ALA A 20 -10.14 26.25 12.19
CA ALA A 20 -9.42 24.99 12.31
C ALA A 20 -8.01 25.05 11.70
N LEU A 21 -7.77 25.96 10.75
CA LEU A 21 -6.52 26.06 9.99
C LEU A 21 -5.55 27.13 10.53
N ILE A 22 -6.07 28.15 11.21
CA ILE A 22 -5.29 29.26 11.77
C ILE A 22 -5.51 29.39 13.27
N GLU A 23 -4.49 29.90 13.97
CA GLU A 23 -4.55 30.12 15.42
C GLU A 23 -5.66 31.12 15.80
N HIS A 24 -6.26 30.92 16.97
CA HIS A 24 -7.40 31.69 17.45
C HIS A 24 -7.11 33.21 17.54
N GLU A 25 -5.86 33.59 17.79
CA GLU A 25 -5.42 35.00 17.83
C GLU A 25 -5.53 35.66 16.45
N GLN A 26 -5.18 34.93 15.39
CA GLN A 26 -5.28 35.42 14.02
C GLN A 26 -6.74 35.65 13.61
N VAL A 27 -7.64 34.74 14.01
CA VAL A 27 -9.09 34.87 13.78
C VAL A 27 -9.64 36.12 14.47
N ALA A 28 -9.22 36.39 15.71
CA ALA A 28 -9.63 37.57 16.46
C ALA A 28 -9.20 38.88 15.76
N ILE A 29 -8.00 38.91 15.17
CA ILE A 29 -7.55 40.04 14.35
C ILE A 29 -8.47 40.24 13.15
N ILE A 30 -8.88 39.18 12.46
CA ILE A 30 -9.80 39.29 11.31
C ILE A 30 -11.16 39.85 11.74
N VAL A 31 -11.70 39.37 12.86
CA VAL A 31 -12.98 39.84 13.39
C VAL A 31 -12.91 41.30 13.82
N SER A 32 -11.78 41.73 14.40
CA SER A 32 -11.56 43.12 14.82
C SER A 32 -11.47 44.12 13.66
N GLN A 33 -11.16 43.65 12.44
CA GLN A 33 -11.12 44.47 11.22
C GLN A 33 -12.51 44.82 10.68
N GLY A 34 -13.57 44.26 11.26
CA GLY A 34 -14.96 44.55 10.92
C GLY A 34 -15.60 43.48 10.03
N LEU A 35 -16.95 43.46 10.04
CA LEU A 35 -17.75 42.41 9.41
C LEU A 35 -17.55 42.31 7.90
N GLU A 36 -17.35 43.44 7.22
CA GLU A 36 -17.16 43.48 5.76
C GLU A 36 -15.78 42.90 5.36
N ALA A 37 -14.74 43.23 6.13
CA ALA A 37 -13.41 42.67 5.94
C ALA A 37 -13.38 41.16 6.22
N LEU A 38 -14.11 40.72 7.25
CA LEU A 38 -14.31 39.30 7.54
C LEU A 38 -14.99 38.59 6.37
N ARG A 39 -16.10 39.12 5.85
CA ARG A 39 -16.79 38.53 4.69
C ARG A 39 -15.88 38.44 3.47
N ALA A 40 -15.20 39.54 3.11
CA ALA A 40 -14.28 39.54 1.97
C ALA A 40 -13.17 38.47 2.11
N ARG A 41 -12.65 38.27 3.33
CA ARG A 41 -11.65 37.22 3.61
C ARG A 41 -12.23 35.81 3.55
N LEU A 42 -13.46 35.61 4.03
CA LEU A 42 -14.16 34.32 3.91
C LEU A 42 -14.42 33.95 2.45
N GLU A 43 -14.82 34.92 1.62
CA GLU A 43 -15.00 34.70 0.17
C GLU A 43 -13.66 34.41 -0.53
N ALA A 44 -12.60 35.15 -0.20
CA ALA A 44 -11.27 34.89 -0.73
C ALA A 44 -10.77 33.49 -0.36
N PHE A 45 -11.00 33.06 0.89
CA PHE A 45 -10.66 31.72 1.34
C PHE A 45 -11.52 30.65 0.64
N SER A 46 -12.82 30.87 0.48
CA SER A 46 -13.72 29.97 -0.26
C SER A 46 -13.28 29.77 -1.71
N ASN A 47 -12.91 30.86 -2.39
CA ASN A 47 -12.39 30.81 -3.76
C ASN A 47 -11.05 30.08 -3.84
N PHE A 48 -10.16 30.32 -2.88
CA PHE A 48 -8.88 29.61 -2.78
C PHE A 48 -9.08 28.10 -2.57
N ASP A 49 -9.92 27.70 -1.62
CA ASP A 49 -10.23 26.30 -1.31
C ASP A 49 -10.82 25.59 -2.54
N SER A 50 -11.79 26.23 -3.20
CA SER A 50 -12.41 25.70 -4.43
C SER A 50 -11.41 25.57 -5.58
N THR A 51 -10.52 26.55 -5.76
CA THR A 51 -9.47 26.52 -6.79
C THR A 51 -8.46 25.41 -6.51
N LEU A 52 -8.03 25.27 -5.25
CA LEU A 52 -7.07 24.24 -4.85
C LEU A 52 -7.64 22.84 -5.05
N ILE A 53 -8.90 22.61 -4.66
CA ILE A 53 -9.59 21.33 -4.89
C ILE A 53 -9.69 21.03 -6.38
N GLY A 54 -10.03 22.03 -7.21
CA GLY A 54 -10.05 21.89 -8.67
C GLY A 54 -8.69 21.52 -9.24
N GLN A 55 -7.63 22.19 -8.83
CA GLN A 55 -6.26 21.90 -9.27
C GLN A 55 -5.80 20.50 -8.88
N VAL A 56 -6.11 20.06 -7.66
CA VAL A 56 -5.83 18.70 -7.20
C VAL A 56 -6.62 17.69 -8.02
N HIS A 57 -7.90 17.96 -8.30
CA HIS A 57 -8.72 17.09 -9.14
C HIS A 57 -8.17 16.97 -10.56
N ASP A 58 -7.83 18.09 -11.20
CA ASP A 58 -7.23 18.13 -12.54
C ASP A 58 -5.88 17.43 -12.59
N HIS A 59 -5.04 17.62 -11.56
CA HIS A 59 -3.77 16.93 -11.45
C HIS A 59 -3.96 15.42 -11.30
N VAL A 60 -4.90 14.97 -10.47
CA VAL A 60 -5.26 13.55 -10.32
C VAL A 60 -5.84 12.99 -11.62
N ALA A 61 -6.72 13.72 -12.30
CA ALA A 61 -7.30 13.32 -13.57
C ALA A 61 -6.25 13.23 -14.69
N SER A 62 -5.28 14.14 -14.71
CA SER A 62 -4.15 14.13 -15.64
C SER A 62 -3.12 13.04 -15.33
N ALA A 63 -2.90 12.72 -14.05
CA ALA A 63 -2.00 11.67 -13.61
C ALA A 63 -2.61 10.27 -13.69
N MET A 64 -3.94 10.15 -13.78
CA MET A 64 -4.64 8.91 -14.08
C MET A 64 -4.60 8.67 -15.60
N PRO A 65 -3.86 7.67 -16.11
CA PRO A 65 -4.13 7.21 -17.47
C PRO A 65 -5.58 6.72 -17.46
N THR A 66 -6.40 7.16 -18.42
CA THR A 66 -7.70 6.54 -18.70
C THR A 66 -7.46 5.08 -19.08
N ARG A 67 -7.31 4.23 -18.08
CA ARG A 67 -7.49 2.80 -18.20
C ARG A 67 -8.75 2.55 -17.39
N TYR A 68 -9.84 2.35 -18.12
CA TYR A 68 -11.03 1.71 -17.60
C TYR A 68 -10.57 0.39 -16.96
N VAL A 69 -10.39 0.39 -15.64
CA VAL A 69 -10.23 -0.82 -14.84
C VAL A 69 -11.56 -0.94 -14.12
N PRO A 70 -12.37 -1.96 -14.44
CA PRO A 70 -13.57 -2.24 -13.67
C PRO A 70 -13.22 -2.27 -12.18
N THR A 71 -14.04 -1.60 -11.37
CA THR A 71 -14.01 -1.65 -9.92
C THR A 71 -14.09 -3.11 -9.47
N ASP A 72 -12.93 -3.70 -9.22
CA ASP A 72 -12.77 -4.79 -8.30
C ASP A 72 -11.76 -4.32 -7.25
N THR A 73 -12.28 -4.15 -6.03
CA THR A 73 -11.56 -3.74 -4.84
C THR A 73 -10.63 -4.85 -4.38
N GLU A 74 -9.51 -5.02 -5.07
CA GLU A 74 -8.28 -5.48 -4.45
C GLU A 74 -7.19 -4.59 -5.04
N SER A 75 -6.55 -3.79 -4.19
CA SER A 75 -5.22 -3.25 -4.49
C SER A 75 -4.34 -4.43 -4.86
N ARG A 76 -4.27 -4.77 -6.14
CA ARG A 76 -3.58 -5.94 -6.64
C ARG A 76 -2.10 -5.62 -6.58
N THR A 77 -1.55 -5.70 -5.37
CA THR A 77 -0.13 -5.58 -5.10
C THR A 77 0.54 -6.55 -6.06
N ARG A 78 1.26 -6.01 -7.05
CA ARG A 78 1.87 -6.83 -8.09
C ARG A 78 2.94 -7.68 -7.41
N PRO A 79 2.88 -9.03 -7.53
CA PRO A 79 3.93 -9.89 -7.05
C PRO A 79 5.28 -9.46 -7.64
N LEU A 80 6.27 -9.22 -6.79
CA LEU A 80 7.63 -8.99 -7.24
C LEU A 80 8.26 -10.35 -7.53
N VAL A 81 8.56 -10.61 -8.80
CA VAL A 81 9.23 -11.85 -9.22
C VAL A 81 10.73 -11.70 -8.98
N LEU A 82 11.20 -12.23 -7.85
CA LEU A 82 12.64 -12.28 -7.55
C LEU A 82 13.26 -13.52 -8.19
N SER A 83 14.40 -13.34 -8.87
CA SER A 83 15.16 -14.44 -9.46
C SER A 83 15.99 -15.12 -8.38
N VAL A 84 15.57 -16.30 -7.96
CA VAL A 84 16.36 -17.13 -7.03
C VAL A 84 17.20 -18.15 -7.78
N LYS A 85 18.44 -18.30 -7.33
CA LYS A 85 19.38 -19.31 -7.83
C LYS A 85 18.88 -20.72 -7.55
N THR A 86 19.19 -21.64 -8.45
CA THR A 86 18.88 -23.06 -8.27
C THR A 86 19.82 -23.67 -7.23
N PHE A 87 19.27 -24.45 -6.28
CA PHE A 87 20.06 -25.18 -5.30
C PHE A 87 20.35 -26.61 -5.75
N GLU A 88 21.63 -26.95 -5.88
CA GLU A 88 22.06 -28.25 -6.43
C GLU A 88 22.33 -29.34 -5.38
N GLY A 89 22.23 -29.03 -4.08
CA GLY A 89 22.50 -29.99 -3.00
C GLY A 89 23.92 -29.91 -2.39
N LYS A 90 24.60 -28.76 -2.49
CA LYS A 90 25.89 -28.53 -1.80
C LYS A 90 25.63 -28.21 -0.31
N ARG A 91 26.04 -29.11 0.60
CA ARG A 91 25.92 -28.94 2.06
C ARG A 91 26.77 -27.76 2.56
N GLY A 92 26.29 -27.04 3.57
CA GLY A 92 27.01 -25.96 4.25
C GLY A 92 26.29 -24.61 4.24
N LYS A 93 27.02 -23.51 4.49
CA LYS A 93 26.49 -22.13 4.58
C LYS A 93 25.66 -21.69 3.36
N ILE A 94 25.88 -22.33 2.21
CA ILE A 94 25.16 -22.07 0.95
C ILE A 94 23.67 -22.46 1.06
N PHE A 95 23.32 -23.50 1.84
CA PHE A 95 21.93 -23.92 2.00
C PHE A 95 21.11 -22.91 2.81
N PHE A 96 21.64 -22.44 3.95
CA PHE A 96 20.96 -21.44 4.78
C PHE A 96 20.71 -20.13 4.04
N LEU A 97 21.69 -19.66 3.26
CA LEU A 97 21.55 -18.49 2.40
C LEU A 97 20.44 -18.68 1.35
N TRP A 98 20.40 -19.86 0.71
CA TRP A 98 19.37 -20.19 -0.26
C TRP A 98 17.95 -20.26 0.36
N VAL A 99 17.82 -20.85 1.55
CA VAL A 99 16.54 -20.88 2.30
C VAL A 99 16.05 -19.47 2.61
N ARG A 100 16.96 -18.56 3.00
CA ARG A 100 16.61 -17.16 3.27
C ARG A 100 16.17 -16.42 2.00
N GLU A 101 16.85 -16.66 0.88
CA GLU A 101 16.49 -16.10 -0.43
C GLU A 101 15.10 -16.59 -0.90
N MET A 102 14.77 -17.85 -0.63
CA MET A 102 13.44 -18.44 -0.83
C MET A 102 12.37 -17.79 0.06
N GLU A 103 12.66 -17.51 1.34
CA GLU A 103 11.73 -16.80 2.22
C GLU A 103 11.36 -15.43 1.70
N VAL A 104 12.35 -14.64 1.30
CA VAL A 104 12.12 -13.29 0.75
C VAL A 104 11.30 -13.38 -0.53
N THR A 105 11.64 -14.29 -1.43
CA THR A 105 10.91 -14.46 -2.70
C THR A 105 9.46 -14.88 -2.50
N ILE A 106 9.18 -15.81 -1.58
CA ILE A 106 7.82 -16.24 -1.28
C ILE A 106 6.98 -15.09 -0.70
N SER A 107 7.57 -14.30 0.21
CA SER A 107 6.91 -13.11 0.78
C SER A 107 6.68 -12.02 -0.28
N SER A 108 7.65 -11.77 -1.16
CA SER A 108 7.56 -10.77 -2.22
C SER A 108 6.64 -11.18 -3.38
N ALA A 109 6.51 -12.48 -3.64
CA ALA A 109 5.61 -13.04 -4.65
C ALA A 109 4.15 -13.15 -4.16
N LEU A 110 3.87 -12.79 -2.90
CA LEU A 110 2.53 -12.78 -2.30
C LEU A 110 1.77 -14.11 -2.50
N LEU A 111 2.50 -15.23 -2.47
CA LEU A 111 1.91 -16.55 -2.66
C LEU A 111 1.02 -16.89 -1.47
N ARG A 112 -0.29 -17.06 -1.73
CA ARG A 112 -1.30 -17.31 -0.68
C ARG A 112 -1.36 -18.78 -0.29
N SER A 113 -1.31 -19.70 -1.27
CA SER A 113 -1.42 -21.15 -1.02
C SER A 113 -0.07 -21.79 -0.68
N GLU A 114 -0.07 -22.71 0.29
CA GLU A 114 1.12 -23.50 0.64
C GLU A 114 1.62 -24.35 -0.54
N GLN A 115 0.72 -24.88 -1.37
CA GLN A 115 1.06 -25.62 -2.57
C GLN A 115 1.83 -24.76 -3.58
N GLN A 116 1.47 -23.46 -3.73
CA GLN A 116 2.23 -22.53 -4.57
C GLN A 116 3.63 -22.28 -4.01
N LYS A 117 3.76 -22.14 -2.69
CA LYS A 117 5.06 -21.94 -2.01
C LYS A 117 5.96 -23.17 -2.15
N VAL A 118 5.39 -24.36 -1.99
CA VAL A 118 6.09 -25.64 -2.17
C VAL A 118 6.49 -25.82 -3.63
N GLY A 119 5.59 -25.62 -4.58
CA GLY A 119 5.87 -25.71 -6.02
C GLY A 119 6.98 -24.77 -6.46
N LEU A 120 6.98 -23.52 -5.99
CA LEU A 120 8.06 -22.58 -6.23
C LEU A 120 9.39 -23.08 -5.65
N SER A 121 9.38 -23.54 -4.39
CA SER A 121 10.59 -24.06 -3.72
C SER A 121 11.18 -25.26 -4.46
N LEU A 122 10.33 -26.19 -4.93
CA LEU A 122 10.73 -27.36 -5.71
C LEU A 122 11.26 -26.99 -7.09
N SER A 123 10.67 -25.99 -7.76
CA SER A 123 11.15 -25.49 -9.07
C SER A 123 12.57 -24.91 -9.01
N LYS A 124 13.04 -24.55 -7.82
CA LYS A 124 14.36 -23.98 -7.55
C LYS A 124 15.36 -25.01 -7.04
N LEU A 125 14.99 -26.29 -7.03
CA LEU A 125 15.92 -27.39 -6.78
C LEU A 125 16.50 -27.91 -8.11
N GLY A 126 17.80 -28.15 -8.13
CA GLY A 126 18.53 -28.74 -9.24
C GLY A 126 19.44 -29.88 -8.77
N GLY A 127 20.10 -30.54 -9.71
CA GLY A 127 21.05 -31.62 -9.44
C GLY A 127 20.52 -32.65 -8.44
N ARG A 128 21.35 -32.99 -7.46
CA ARG A 128 21.03 -33.97 -6.41
C ARG A 128 19.84 -33.58 -5.55
N SER A 129 19.60 -32.28 -5.35
CA SER A 129 18.46 -31.81 -4.56
C SER A 129 17.13 -32.03 -5.30
N ARG A 130 17.13 -31.94 -6.63
CA ARG A 130 15.94 -32.24 -7.45
C ARG A 130 15.68 -33.74 -7.51
N GLU A 131 16.73 -34.55 -7.68
CA GLU A 131 16.63 -36.02 -7.65
C GLU A 131 16.04 -36.50 -6.33
N TRP A 132 16.55 -35.99 -5.21
CA TRP A 132 16.01 -36.26 -3.87
C TRP A 132 14.53 -35.85 -3.74
N ALA A 133 14.14 -34.67 -4.24
CA ALA A 133 12.77 -34.21 -4.12
C ALA A 133 11.79 -35.07 -4.93
N VAL A 134 12.21 -35.57 -6.10
CA VAL A 134 11.40 -36.47 -6.94
C VAL A 134 11.24 -37.83 -6.27
N THR A 135 12.31 -38.40 -5.70
CA THR A 135 12.25 -39.71 -5.03
C THR A 135 11.55 -39.65 -3.67
N SER A 136 11.63 -38.51 -2.99
CA SER A 136 10.85 -38.24 -1.76
C SER A 136 9.35 -38.01 -2.06
N GLY A 137 8.99 -37.80 -3.33
CA GLY A 137 7.67 -37.37 -3.78
C GLY A 137 6.76 -38.45 -4.37
N THR A 138 7.24 -39.67 -4.63
CA THR A 138 6.48 -40.70 -5.37
C THR A 138 5.76 -41.74 -4.51
N SER A 139 5.78 -41.64 -3.18
CA SER A 139 5.03 -42.59 -2.34
C SER A 139 3.59 -42.16 -2.01
N THR A 140 3.21 -40.89 -2.17
CA THR A 140 1.81 -40.42 -2.02
C THR A 140 1.70 -39.02 -2.61
N GLY A 141 0.60 -38.69 -3.29
CA GLY A 141 0.35 -37.41 -3.97
C GLY A 141 0.29 -36.14 -3.08
N GLU A 142 0.92 -36.16 -1.91
CA GLU A 142 0.90 -35.14 -0.86
C GLU A 142 2.27 -35.03 -0.16
N ALA A 143 3.40 -35.26 -0.85
CA ALA A 143 4.69 -35.41 -0.18
C ALA A 143 5.10 -34.24 0.74
N PHE A 144 4.57 -33.03 0.51
CA PHE A 144 4.76 -31.89 1.42
C PHE A 144 3.49 -31.02 1.50
N PRO A 145 2.58 -31.28 2.46
CA PRO A 145 1.37 -30.47 2.61
C PRO A 145 1.67 -29.03 3.07
N ILE A 146 2.83 -28.81 3.71
CA ILE A 146 3.21 -27.52 4.32
C ILE A 146 4.72 -27.27 4.14
N ARG A 147 5.10 -26.02 3.86
CA ARG A 147 6.48 -25.58 3.64
C ARG A 147 7.48 -25.97 4.74
N ASN A 148 7.05 -25.99 5.99
CA ASN A 148 7.92 -26.34 7.12
C ASN A 148 8.45 -27.79 7.03
N MET A 149 7.64 -28.71 6.49
CA MET A 149 8.06 -30.10 6.28
C MET A 149 9.20 -30.18 5.25
N LEU A 150 9.08 -29.42 4.15
CA LEU A 150 10.14 -29.31 3.15
C LEU A 150 11.43 -28.71 3.73
N LYS A 151 11.33 -27.67 4.57
CA LYS A 151 12.50 -27.07 5.22
C LYS A 151 13.22 -28.04 6.16
N GLN A 152 12.47 -28.81 6.94
CA GLN A 152 13.08 -29.80 7.86
C GLN A 152 13.78 -30.93 7.11
N GLN A 153 13.22 -31.37 5.99
CA GLN A 153 13.79 -32.45 5.19
C GLN A 153 15.02 -32.03 4.35
N LEU A 154 15.16 -30.73 4.08
CA LEU A 154 16.32 -30.17 3.39
C LEU A 154 17.46 -29.74 4.34
N SER A 155 17.19 -29.64 5.65
CA SER A 155 18.17 -29.28 6.68
C SER A 155 19.09 -30.43 7.06
#